data_AF-A0A927V5B4-F1
#
_entry.id   AF-A0A927V5B4-F1
#
_cell.length_a   1.000
_cell.length_b   1.000
_cell.length_c   1.000
_cell.angle_alpha   90.00
_cell.angle_beta   90.00
_cell.angle_gamma   90.00
#
_symmetry.space_group_name_H-M   'P 1'
#
loop_
_entity.id
_entity.type
_entity.pdbx_description
1 polymer ?
#
loop_
_entity_poly.entity_id
_entity_poly.type
_entity_poly.pdbx_seq_one_letter_code
_entity_poly.pdbx_strand_id
1 'polypeptide(L)' 'MNKKIIAPIVVTIILLAYFLFYFGILVAFIDSFWLKLLFVCIPVALAIVIVCVCMQRINEIRSGEEDDLSKY' A
#
# COMPACT_ATOMS: atom_id res chain seq x y z
N MET A 1 -14.04 -7.47 -14.69
CA MET A 1 -12.80 -7.04 -13.99
C MET A 1 -11.70 -8.00 -14.41
N ASN A 2 -10.63 -7.51 -15.05
CA ASN A 2 -9.52 -8.39 -15.48
C ASN A 2 -8.96 -9.12 -14.25
N LYS A 3 -8.86 -10.45 -14.30
CA LYS A 3 -8.31 -11.26 -13.19
C LYS A 3 -6.92 -10.76 -12.74
N LYS A 4 -6.16 -10.17 -13.66
CA LYS A 4 -4.84 -9.56 -13.42
C LYS A 4 -4.88 -8.37 -12.45
N ILE A 5 -6.00 -7.64 -12.34
CA ILE A 5 -6.16 -6.47 -11.46
C ILE A 5 -6.46 -6.89 -10.00
N ILE A 6 -6.97 -8.10 -9.79
CA ILE A 6 -7.31 -8.61 -8.45
C ILE A 6 -6.05 -8.82 -7.62
N ALA A 7 -4.98 -9.34 -8.23
CA ALA A 7 -3.72 -9.61 -7.54
C ALA A 7 -3.11 -8.35 -6.88
N PRO A 8 -2.85 -7.24 -7.60
CA PRO A 8 -2.29 -6.04 -6.98
C PRO A 8 -3.21 -5.48 -5.89
N ILE A 9 -4.53 -5.43 -6.09
CA ILE A 9 -5.48 -4.92 -5.09
C ILE A 9 -5.44 -5.74 -3.80
N VAL A 10 -5.50 -7.07 -3.91
CA VAL A 10 -5.49 -7.97 -2.74
C VAL A 10 -4.19 -7.82 -1.96
N VAL A 11 -3.05 -7.78 -2.67
CA VAL A 11 -1.74 -7.56 -2.04
C VAL A 11 -1.69 -6.19 -1.34
N THR A 12 -2.18 -5.13 -1.98
CA THR A 12 -2.24 -3.79 -1.38
C THR A 12 -3.09 -3.75 -0.12
N ILE A 13 -4.27 -4.41 -0.12
CA ILE A 13 -5.15 -4.48 1.04
C ILE A 13 -4.49 -5.24 2.20
N ILE A 14 -3.89 -6.40 1.92
CA ILE A 14 -3.19 -7.19 2.95
C ILE A 14 -2.01 -6.40 3.52
N LEU A 15 -1.24 -5.74 2.65
CA LEU A 15 -0.12 -4.91 3.07
C LEU A 15 -0.57 -3.74 3.95
N LEU A 16 -1.62 -3.02 3.55
CA LEU A 16 -2.20 -1.93 4.34
C LEU A 16 -2.72 -2.42 5.69
N ALA A 17 -3.42 -3.55 5.72
CA ALA A 17 -3.93 -4.13 6.95
C ALA A 17 -2.80 -4.51 7.91
N TYR A 18 -1.77 -5.21 7.41
CA TYR A 18 -0.57 -5.56 8.18
C TYR A 18 0.13 -4.29 8.70
N PHE A 19 0.27 -3.28 7.84
CA PHE A 19 0.96 -2.05 8.16
C PHE A 19 0.22 -1.23 9.24
N LEU A 20 -1.09 -1.07 9.10
CA LEU A 20 -1.92 -0.40 10.11
C LEU A 20 -1.94 -1.17 11.44
N PHE A 21 -1.98 -2.50 11.39
CA PHE A 21 -1.95 -3.32 12.59
C PHE A 21 -0.61 -3.18 13.33
N TYR A 22 0.51 -3.31 12.62
CA TYR A 22 1.84 -3.16 13.18
C TYR A 22 2.08 -1.76 13.78
N PHE A 23 1.79 -0.70 13.02
CA PHE A 23 1.94 0.67 13.51
C PHE A 23 0.95 1.01 14.62
N GLY A 24 -0.28 0.49 14.57
CA GLY A 24 -1.27 0.65 15.62
C GLY A 24 -0.78 0.11 16.96
N ILE A 25 -0.16 -1.07 16.96
CA ILE A 25 0.47 -1.65 18.15
C ILE A 25 1.65 -0.78 18.61
N LEU A 26 2.53 -0.38 17.70
CA LEU A 26 3.73 0.40 18.04
C LEU A 26 3.37 1.76 18.66
N VAL A 27 2.33 2.41 18.13
CA VAL A 27 1.76 3.66 18.61
C VAL A 27 1.05 3.49 19.97
N ALA A 28 0.53 2.30 20.29
CA ALA A 28 -0.10 2.02 21.58
C ALA A 28 0.90 2.01 22.75
N PHE A 29 2.17 1.67 22.50
CA PHE A 29 3.25 1.68 23.51
C PHE A 29 3.92 3.05 23.70
N ILE A 30 3.52 4.07 22.94
CA ILE A 30 4.05 5.43 23.05
C ILE A 30 3.09 6.30 23.87
N ASP A 31 3.54 6.71 25.06
CA ASP A 31 2.77 7.58 25.97
C ASP A 31 2.86 9.07 25.59
N SER A 32 3.96 9.50 24.97
CA SER A 32 4.15 10.90 24.59
C SER A 32 3.33 11.26 23.35
N PHE A 33 2.35 12.17 23.52
CA PHE A 33 1.46 12.63 22.46
C PHE A 33 2.22 13.19 21.24
N TRP A 34 3.25 14.00 21.46
CA TRP A 34 4.02 14.62 20.38
C TRP A 34 4.79 13.59 19.55
N LEU A 35 5.40 12.59 20.21
CA LEU A 35 6.08 11.50 19.52
C LEU A 35 5.08 10.63 18.76
N LYS A 36 3.91 10.38 19.34
CA LYS A 36 2.82 9.63 18.71
C LYS A 36 2.37 10.28 17.40
N LEU A 37 2.18 11.60 17.40
CA LEU A 37 1.79 12.35 16.21
C LEU A 37 2.83 12.24 15.09
N LEU A 38 4.12 12.41 15.43
CA LEU A 38 5.22 12.29 14.47
C LEU A 38 5.31 10.87 13.88
N PHE A 39 5.15 9.84 14.74
CA PHE A 39 5.17 8.44 14.33
C PHE A 39 3.95 7.99 13.54
N VAL A 40 2.83 8.73 13.58
CA VAL A 40 1.65 8.46 12.75
C VAL A 40 1.75 9.15 11.38
N CYS A 41 2.40 10.31 11.28
CA CYS A 41 2.58 11.00 10.00
C CYS A 41 3.35 10.16 8.97
N ILE A 42 4.42 9.48 9.41
CA ILE A 42 5.26 8.63 8.55
C ILE A 42 4.47 7.47 7.91
N PRO A 43 3.76 6.62 8.66
CA PRO A 43 2.99 5.52 8.08
C PRO A 43 1.82 6.02 7.23
N VAL A 44 1.22 7.16 7.55
CA VAL A 44 0.18 7.75 6.68
C VAL A 44 0.75 8.12 5.31
N ALA A 45 1.92 8.77 5.26
CA ALA A 45 2.58 9.10 4.01
C ALA A 45 2.92 7.83 3.20
N LEU A 46 3.43 6.79 3.86
CA LEU A 46 3.72 5.50 3.20
C LEU A 46 2.46 4.80 2.69
N ALA A 47 1.35 4.85 3.43
CA ALA A 47 0.08 4.29 3.00
C ALA A 47 -0.43 4.97 1.70
N ILE A 48 -0.28 6.29 1.60
CA ILE A 48 -0.61 7.04 0.37
C ILE A 48 0.24 6.55 -0.81
N VAL A 49 1.56 6.38 -0.60
CA VAL A 49 2.47 5.88 -1.63
C VAL A 49 2.08 4.46 -2.08
N ILE A 50 1.75 3.56 -1.15
CA ILE A 50 1.29 2.20 -1.44
C ILE A 50 0.05 2.20 -2.34
N VAL A 51 -0.93 3.07 -2.05
CA VAL A 51 -2.14 3.20 -2.88
C VAL A 51 -1.81 3.79 -4.25
N CYS A 52 -0.93 4.79 -4.32
CA CYS A 52 -0.52 5.41 -5.59
C CYS A 52 0.16 4.40 -6.53
N VAL A 53 1.08 3.59 -6.00
CA VAL A 53 1.74 2.52 -6.77
C VAL A 53 0.74 1.46 -7.22
N CYS A 54 -0.24 1.10 -6.37
CA CYS A 54 -1.32 0.19 -6.77
C CYS A 54 -2.11 0.78 -7.97
N MET A 55 -2.47 2.07 -7.91
CA MET A 55 -3.16 2.74 -9.01
C MET A 55 -2.33 2.77 -10.30
N GLN A 56 -1.02 3.03 -10.22
CA GLN A 56 -0.11 2.97 -11.37
C GLN A 56 -0.12 1.57 -12.00
N ARG A 57 0.03 0.52 -11.19
CA ARG A 57 -0.05 -0.87 -11.67
C ARG A 57 -1.39 -1.21 -12.30
N ILE A 58 -2.49 -0.75 -11.73
CA ILE A 58 -3.82 -0.94 -12.32
C ILE A 58 -3.90 -0.22 -13.66
N ASN A 59 -3.35 0.99 -13.77
CA ASN A 59 -3.34 1.75 -15.01
C ASN A 59 -2.45 1.10 -16.08
N GLU A 60 -1.27 0.59 -15.75
CA GLU A 60 -0.41 -0.19 -16.67
C GLU A 60 -1.15 -1.42 -17.23
N ILE A 61 -1.75 -2.22 -16.33
CA ILE A 61 -2.54 -3.40 -16.73
C ILE A 61 -3.74 -3.01 -17.62
N ARG A 62 -4.28 -1.80 -17.45
CA ARG A 62 -5.41 -1.28 -18.23
C ARG A 62 -5.00 -0.60 -19.53
N SER A 63 -3.84 0.06 -19.58
CA SER A 63 -3.33 0.71 -20.80
C SER A 63 -2.80 -0.31 -21.79
N GLY A 64 -2.51 -1.54 -21.34
CA GLY A 64 -1.98 -2.59 -22.21
C GLY A 64 -0.52 -2.36 -22.62
N GLU A 65 0.12 -1.32 -22.07
CA GLU A 65 1.56 -1.09 -22.13
C GLU A 65 2.19 -1.94 -21.02
N GLU A 66 2.97 -2.95 -21.42
CA GLU A 66 3.81 -3.81 -20.59
C GLU A 66 3.15 -5.01 -19.84
N ASP A 67 2.39 -5.84 -20.54
CA ASP A 67 2.43 -7.29 -20.28
C ASP A 67 3.49 -7.97 -21.17
N ASP A 68 4.58 -7.26 -21.48
CA ASP A 68 5.70 -7.75 -22.31
C ASP A 68 6.54 -8.84 -21.61
N LEU A 69 6.15 -9.27 -20.41
CA LEU A 69 6.64 -10.51 -19.81
C LEU A 69 6.16 -11.77 -20.55
N SER A 70 5.18 -11.67 -21.45
CA SER A 70 4.77 -12.81 -22.29
C SER A 70 5.70 -13.03 -23.51
N LYS A 71 6.78 -12.25 -23.66
CA LYS A 71 7.74 -12.36 -24.77
C LYS A 71 9.08 -13.03 -24.43
N TYR A 72 9.23 -13.60 -23.24
CA TYR A 72 10.38 -14.42 -22.87
C TYR A 72 9.95 -15.81 -22.43
#